data_AF-A0A2U1SUW2-F1
#
_entry.id   AF-A0A2U1SUW2-F1
#
_cell.length_a   1.000
_cell.length_b   1.000
_cell.length_c   1.000
_cell.angle_alpha   90.00
_cell.angle_beta   90.00
_cell.angle_gamma   90.00
#
_symmetry.space_group_name_H-M   'P 1'
#
loop_
_entity.id
_entity.type
_entity.pdbx_description
1 polymer ?
#
loop_
_entity_poly.entity_id
_entity_poly.type
_entity_poly.pdbx_seq_one_letter_code
_entity_poly.pdbx_strand_id
1 'polypeptide(L)'
;MRAVRDVKDIVGLLMRIVDGGETSVEEVEALCFDAEGALGAALNGAYILLLEFAFDREARERDAALDARMRLRLGESLAEAARIAETAGAR
;
A
#
# COMPACT_ATOMS: atom_id res chain seq x y z
N MET A 1 -5.60 -7.90 -23.31
CA MET A 1 -6.46 -8.12 -22.13
C MET A 1 -6.29 -6.91 -21.22
N ARG A 2 -7.38 -6.22 -20.88
CA ARG A 2 -7.35 -5.09 -19.95
C ARG A 2 -7.29 -5.71 -18.55
N ALA A 3 -6.15 -5.64 -17.88
CA ALA A 3 -6.04 -6.13 -16.50
C ALA A 3 -7.15 -5.45 -15.69
N VAL A 4 -7.98 -6.27 -15.03
CA VAL A 4 -9.05 -5.77 -14.17
C VAL A 4 -8.36 -5.03 -13.03
N ARG A 5 -8.71 -3.76 -12.92
CA ARG A 5 -8.20 -2.81 -11.93
C ARG A 5 -8.87 -3.15 -10.61
N ASP A 6 -8.13 -3.63 -9.62
CA ASP A 6 -8.75 -4.04 -8.36
C ASP A 6 -8.04 -3.39 -7.19
N VAL A 7 -8.83 -2.76 -6.32
CA VAL A 7 -8.41 -2.31 -4.98
C VAL A 7 -7.72 -3.44 -4.22
N LYS A 8 -8.07 -4.70 -4.49
CA LYS A 8 -7.42 -5.87 -3.91
C LYS A 8 -5.93 -5.98 -4.23
N ASP A 9 -5.45 -5.46 -5.36
CA ASP A 9 -4.03 -5.58 -5.72
C ASP A 9 -3.18 -4.71 -4.81
N ILE A 10 -3.57 -3.44 -4.61
CA ILE A 10 -2.87 -2.55 -3.68
C ILE A 10 -3.02 -3.03 -2.23
N VAL A 11 -4.21 -3.49 -1.84
CA VAL A 11 -4.44 -4.05 -0.49
C VAL A 11 -3.60 -5.30 -0.27
N GLY A 12 -3.54 -6.21 -1.25
CA GLY A 12 -2.75 -7.43 -1.18
C GLY A 12 -1.26 -7.14 -1.08
N LEU A 13 -0.77 -6.15 -1.82
CA LEU A 13 0.61 -5.70 -1.72
C LEU A 13 0.94 -5.13 -0.33
N LEU A 14 0.05 -4.29 0.22
CA LEU A 14 0.19 -3.75 1.58
C LEU A 14 0.25 -4.87 2.62
N MET A 15 -0.69 -5.83 2.55
CA MET A 15 -0.71 -6.98 3.46
C MET A 15 0.60 -7.78 3.38
N ARG A 16 1.10 -8.05 2.16
CA ARG A 16 2.36 -8.77 1.96
C ARG A 16 3.54 -8.05 2.60
N ILE A 17 3.65 -6.73 2.45
CA ILE A 17 4.76 -5.95 3.02
C ILE A 17 4.67 -5.86 4.55
N VAL A 18 3.46 -5.70 5.09
CA VAL A 18 3.22 -5.70 6.53
C VAL A 18 3.62 -7.05 7.14
N ASP A 19 3.43 -8.16 6.42
CA ASP A 19 3.86 -9.51 6.81
C ASP A 19 5.36 -9.80 6.53
N GLY A 20 6.16 -8.76 6.27
CA GLY A 20 7.62 -8.89 6.07
C GLY A 20 8.05 -9.14 4.62
N GLY A 21 7.13 -9.13 3.66
CA GLY A 21 7.46 -9.22 2.24
C GLY A 21 8.13 -7.96 1.69
N GLU A 22 8.61 -8.06 0.45
CA GLU A 22 9.26 -6.97 -0.28
C GLU A 22 8.55 -6.67 -1.58
N THR A 23 8.86 -5.54 -2.21
CA THR A 23 8.31 -5.11 -3.50
C THR A 23 9.38 -4.39 -4.33
N SER A 24 9.21 -4.35 -5.65
CA SER A 24 10.00 -3.46 -6.53
C SER A 24 9.22 -2.21 -6.90
N VAL A 25 9.91 -1.21 -7.46
CA VAL A 25 9.26 0.02 -7.96
C VAL A 25 8.33 -0.33 -9.13
N GLU A 26 8.77 -1.21 -10.02
CA GLU A 26 7.99 -1.64 -11.19
C GLU A 26 6.70 -2.37 -10.78
N GLU A 27 6.75 -3.18 -9.72
CA GLU A 27 5.56 -3.86 -9.18
C GLU A 27 4.55 -2.85 -8.62
N VAL A 28 5.03 -1.79 -7.97
CA VAL A 28 4.16 -0.70 -7.46
C VAL A 28 3.61 0.11 -8.63
N GLU A 29 4.43 0.52 -9.60
CA GLU A 29 3.99 1.29 -10.78
C GLU A 29 3.00 0.52 -11.67
N ALA A 30 3.06 -0.82 -11.64
CA ALA A 30 2.10 -1.68 -12.33
C ALA A 30 0.72 -1.72 -11.66
N LEU A 31 0.59 -1.22 -10.42
CA LEU A 31 -0.70 -1.16 -9.75
C LEU A 31 -1.67 -0.26 -10.50
N CYS A 32 -2.87 -0.77 -10.74
CA CYS A 32 -3.97 -0.01 -11.29
C CYS A 32 -5.22 -0.29 -10.47
N PHE A 33 -5.71 0.72 -9.76
CA PHE A 33 -6.92 0.62 -8.94
C PHE A 33 -7.85 1.79 -9.25
N ASP A 34 -9.14 1.57 -9.02
CA ASP A 34 -10.18 2.59 -9.17
C ASP A 34 -11.00 2.60 -7.87
N ALA A 35 -10.93 3.71 -7.15
CA ALA A 35 -11.65 3.92 -5.91
C ALA A 35 -11.94 5.40 -5.76
N GLU A 36 -13.16 5.72 -5.32
CA GLU A 36 -13.63 7.09 -5.19
C GLU A 36 -13.75 7.50 -3.71
N GLY A 37 -13.91 8.81 -3.49
CA GLY A 37 -14.15 9.38 -2.17
C GLY A 37 -13.00 9.13 -1.20
N ALA A 38 -13.35 8.90 0.07
CA ALA A 38 -12.38 8.73 1.14
C ALA A 38 -11.49 7.49 0.92
N LEU A 39 -12.04 6.41 0.37
CA LEU A 39 -11.28 5.19 0.10
C LEU A 39 -10.24 5.42 -1.00
N GLY A 40 -10.62 6.10 -2.08
CA GLY A 40 -9.69 6.51 -3.14
C GLY A 40 -8.54 7.37 -2.61
N ALA A 41 -8.85 8.35 -1.76
CA ALA A 41 -7.84 9.20 -1.14
C ALA A 41 -6.86 8.40 -0.25
N ALA A 42 -7.38 7.48 0.57
CA ALA A 42 -6.55 6.64 1.43
C ALA A 42 -5.63 5.70 0.61
N LEU A 43 -6.16 5.07 -0.44
CA LEU A 43 -5.39 4.18 -1.31
C LEU A 43 -4.34 4.93 -2.14
N ASN A 44 -4.63 6.15 -2.60
CA ASN A 44 -3.62 7.01 -3.24
C ASN A 44 -2.49 7.38 -2.28
N GLY A 45 -2.81 7.67 -1.01
CA GLY A 45 -1.80 7.87 0.03
C GLY A 45 -0.93 6.63 0.24
N ALA A 46 -1.56 5.45 0.32
CA ALA A 46 -0.85 4.18 0.44
C ALA A 46 0.07 3.90 -0.75
N TYR A 47 -0.39 4.20 -1.97
CA TYR A 47 0.40 4.06 -3.19
C TYR A 47 1.69 4.89 -3.15
N ILE A 48 1.62 6.14 -2.67
CA ILE A 48 2.80 6.99 -2.52
C ILE A 48 3.78 6.38 -1.50
N LEU A 49 3.28 5.89 -0.37
CA LEU A 49 4.11 5.22 0.64
C LEU A 49 4.77 3.94 0.10
N LEU A 50 4.08 3.19 -0.76
CA LEU A 50 4.61 2.01 -1.42
C LEU A 50 5.76 2.37 -2.37
N LEU A 51 5.63 3.47 -3.13
CA LEU A 51 6.72 3.99 -3.95
C LEU A 51 7.91 4.39 -3.08
N GLU A 52 7.70 5.16 -2.00
CA GLU A 52 8.77 5.51 -1.05
C GLU A 52 9.48 4.24 -0.54
N PHE A 53 8.71 3.25 -0.09
CA PHE A 53 9.24 1.97 0.41
C PHE A 53 10.06 1.20 -0.64
N ALA A 54 9.60 1.19 -1.88
CA ALA A 54 10.29 0.54 -2.99
C ALA A 54 11.59 1.28 -3.38
N PHE A 55 11.56 2.62 -3.46
CA PHE A 55 12.73 3.44 -3.79
C PHE A 55 13.81 3.38 -2.71
N ASP A 56 13.43 3.42 -1.43
CA ASP A 56 14.37 3.44 -0.31
C ASP A 56 14.91 2.06 0.08
N ARG A 57 14.74 1.03 -0.77
CA ARG A 57 15.13 -0.35 -0.46
C ARG A 57 16.56 -0.48 0.04
N GLU A 58 17.54 0.10 -0.66
CA GLU A 58 18.94 0.03 -0.23
C GLU A 58 19.18 0.70 1.13
N ALA A 59 18.45 1.78 1.43
CA ALA A 59 18.54 2.45 2.72
C ALA A 59 17.93 1.60 3.83
N ARG A 60 16.76 0.99 3.58
CA ARG A 60 16.08 0.06 4.50
C ARG A 60 16.92 -1.18 4.80
N GLU A 61 17.61 -1.74 3.81
CA GLU A 61 18.52 -2.88 3.99
C GLU A 61 19.70 -2.56 4.94
N ARG A 62 20.10 -1.28 5.02
CA ARG A 62 21.19 -0.81 5.88
C ARG A 62 20.72 -0.25 7.23
N ASP A 63 19.44 0.10 7.36
CA ASP A 63 18.84 0.66 8.57
C ASP A 63 17.52 -0.06 8.90
N ALA A 64 17.60 -1.04 9.81
CA ALA A 64 16.45 -1.79 10.27
C ALA A 64 15.39 -0.93 10.97
N ALA A 65 15.78 0.21 11.58
CA ALA A 65 14.82 1.12 12.20
C ALA A 65 14.07 1.93 11.15
N LEU A 66 14.72 2.31 10.03
CA LEU A 66 14.04 2.88 8.88
C LEU A 66 13.04 1.87 8.28
N ASP A 67 13.47 0.64 8.03
CA ASP A 67 12.59 -0.41 7.49
C ASP A 67 11.35 -0.61 8.37
N ALA A 68 11.54 -0.78 9.68
CA ALA A 68 10.44 -0.95 10.64
C ALA A 68 9.48 0.25 10.65
N ARG A 69 9.99 1.48 10.59
CA ARG A 69 9.15 2.70 10.55
C ARG A 69 8.32 2.79 9.27
N MET A 70 8.90 2.43 8.12
CA MET A 70 8.18 2.47 6.85
C MET A 70 7.11 1.37 6.77
N ARG A 71 7.41 0.15 7.24
CA ARG A 71 6.41 -0.92 7.37
C ARG A 71 5.26 -0.54 8.30
N LEU A 72 5.58 0.12 9.43
CA LEU A 72 4.56 0.62 10.35
C LEU A 72 3.64 1.63 9.67
N ARG A 73 4.20 2.62 8.94
CA ARG A 73 3.41 3.62 8.18
C ARG A 73 2.50 2.95 7.14
N LEU A 74 3.00 1.93 6.43
CA LEU A 74 2.20 1.15 5.48
C LEU A 74 1.07 0.38 6.19
N GLY A 75 1.34 -0.19 7.37
CA GLY A 75 0.33 -0.86 8.20
C GLY A 75 -0.75 0.08 8.71
N GLU A 76 -0.37 1.28 9.16
CA GLU A 76 -1.32 2.33 9.55
C GLU A 76 -2.21 2.76 8.37
N SER A 77 -1.63 2.89 7.18
CA SER A 77 -2.36 3.22 5.96
C SER A 77 -3.34 2.12 5.54
N LEU A 78 -2.94 0.85 5.65
CA LEU A 78 -3.82 -0.30 5.42
C LEU A 78 -4.99 -0.32 6.41
N ALA A 79 -4.72 -0.06 7.69
CA ALA A 79 -5.76 0.00 8.73
C ALA A 79 -6.76 1.15 8.51
N GLU A 80 -6.30 2.32 8.06
CA GLU A 80 -7.18 3.42 7.67
C GLU A 80 -8.08 3.04 6.49
N ALA A 81 -7.51 2.45 5.43
CA ALA A 81 -8.27 2.01 4.26
C ALA A 81 -9.34 0.97 4.63
N ALA A 82 -8.99 0.01 5.51
CA ALA A 82 -9.93 -0.99 6.02
C ALA A 82 -11.09 -0.34 6.80
N ARG A 83 -10.81 0.59 7.73
CA ARG A 83 -11.85 1.30 8.49
C ARG A 83 -12.81 2.10 7.59
N ILE A 84 -12.29 2.76 6.56
CA ILE A 84 -13.11 3.49 5.60
C ILE A 84 -14.02 2.51 4.83
N ALA A 85 -13.46 1.40 4.35
CA ALA A 85 -14.19 0.40 3.59
C ALA A 85 -15.33 -0.24 4.41
N GLU A 86 -15.07 -0.59 5.68
CA GLU A 86 -16.08 -1.11 6.61
C GLU A 86 -17.22 -0.11 6.82
N THR A 87 -16.89 1.17 7.01
CA THR A 87 -17.88 2.22 7.23
C THR A 87 -18.72 2.50 5.97
N ALA A 88 -18.12 2.36 4.79
CA ALA A 88 -18.83 2.52 3.52
C ALA A 88 -19.75 1.33 3.20
N GLY A 89 -19.35 0.10 3.56
CA GLY A 89 -20.14 -1.12 3.34
C GLY A 89 -21.24 -1.36 4.39
N ALA A 90 -21.21 -0.65 5.52
CA ALA A 90 -22.25 -0.69 6.54
C ALA A 90 -23.47 0.23 6.26
N ARG A 91 -23.49 0.91 5.10
CA ARG A 91 -24.59 1.74 4.62
C ARG A 91 -25.39 1.02 3.54
#